data_AF-A0A8J5N7B7-F1
#
_entry.id   AF-A0A8J5N7B7-F1
#
_cell.length_a   1.000
_cell.length_b   1.000
_cell.length_c   1.000
_cell.angle_alpha   90.00
_cell.angle_beta   90.00
_cell.angle_gamma   90.00
#
_symmetry.space_group_name_H-M   'P 1'
#
loop_
_entity.id
_entity.type
_entity.pdbx_description
1 polymer ?
#
loop_
_entity_poly.entity_id
_entity_poly.type
_entity_poly.pdbx_seq_one_letter_code
_entity_poly.pdbx_strand_id
1 'polypeptide(L)'
;MSPRVNHRDVSPFLRAIRQFLLGREHTNALRQADFYACRSQPPPNLPPGVSDKLSSNYYYMRDGRRAVIPDELLAINTSTGPTQLLSVLPEAEDAVAVVMKKPKIPGVVHDYGSGFN
;
A
#
# COMPACT_ATOMS: atom_id res chain seq x y z
N MET A 1 -4.97 31.61 -11.11
CA MET A 1 -4.33 32.93 -11.32
C MET A 1 -4.09 33.09 -12.80
N SER A 2 -4.50 34.20 -13.44
CA SER A 2 -4.12 34.46 -14.83
C SER A 2 -2.59 34.68 -14.89
N PRO A 3 -1.87 34.12 -15.88
CA PRO A 3 -0.43 34.37 -16.01
C PRO A 3 -0.17 35.86 -16.17
N ARG A 4 0.94 36.35 -15.60
CA ARG A 4 1.28 37.78 -15.65
C ARG A 4 1.81 38.18 -17.02
N VAL A 5 2.38 37.23 -17.74
CA VAL A 5 2.96 37.41 -19.07
C VAL A 5 2.45 36.32 -20.00
N ASN A 6 2.14 36.67 -21.25
CA ASN A 6 1.79 35.70 -22.27
C ASN A 6 2.95 34.71 -22.46
N HIS A 7 2.66 33.43 -22.27
CA HIS A 7 3.64 32.36 -22.47
C HIS A 7 4.13 32.32 -23.91
N ARG A 8 5.39 31.92 -24.11
CA ARG A 8 5.92 31.69 -25.45
C ARG A 8 5.10 30.62 -26.16
N ASP A 9 4.44 31.03 -27.23
CA ASP A 9 3.78 30.17 -28.21
C ASP A 9 4.22 30.62 -29.62
N VAL A 10 3.87 29.83 -30.63
CA VAL A 10 4.16 30.16 -32.03
C VAL A 10 3.35 31.37 -32.50
N SER A 11 3.77 32.00 -33.60
CA SER A 11 3.03 33.10 -34.21
C SER A 11 1.57 32.68 -34.52
N PRO A 12 0.60 33.61 -34.49
CA PRO A 12 -0.81 33.27 -34.66
C PRO A 12 -1.12 32.46 -35.93
N PHE A 13 -0.40 32.73 -37.02
CA PHE A 13 -0.51 32.00 -38.28
C PHE A 13 -0.07 30.53 -38.14
N LEU A 14 1.11 30.28 -37.57
CA LEU A 14 1.60 28.92 -37.34
C LEU A 14 0.76 28.17 -36.32
N ARG A 15 0.20 28.87 -35.34
CA ARG A 15 -0.76 28.31 -34.38
C ARG A 15 -2.03 27.81 -35.06
N ALA A 16 -2.57 28.56 -36.03
CA ALA A 16 -3.75 28.15 -36.79
C ALA A 16 -3.47 26.92 -37.66
N ILE A 17 -2.32 26.89 -38.35
CA ILE A 17 -1.88 25.70 -39.11
C ILE A 17 -1.77 24.48 -38.20
N ARG A 18 -1.14 24.62 -37.03
CA ARG A 18 -1.00 23.55 -36.04
C ARG A 18 -2.36 23.01 -35.59
N GLN A 19 -3.30 23.88 -35.24
CA GLN A 19 -4.64 23.49 -34.79
C GLN A 19 -5.43 22.79 -35.90
N PHE A 20 -5.32 23.30 -37.13
CA PHE A 20 -5.94 22.69 -38.30
C PHE A 20 -5.42 21.26 -38.55
N LEU A 21 -4.10 21.06 -38.56
CA LEU A 21 -3.50 19.74 -38.77
C LEU A 21 -3.75 18.76 -37.62
N LEU A 22 -3.91 19.25 -36.39
CA LEU A 22 -4.21 18.44 -35.22
C LEU A 22 -5.70 18.07 -35.08
N GLY A 23 -6.61 18.80 -35.74
CA GLY A 23 -8.05 18.66 -35.55
C GLY A 23 -8.54 19.01 -34.14
N ARG A 24 -7.70 19.66 -33.32
CA ARG A 24 -8.00 20.06 -31.94
C ARG A 24 -7.18 21.26 -31.52
N GLU A 25 -7.58 21.89 -30.42
CA GLU A 25 -6.76 22.90 -29.77
C GLU A 25 -5.48 22.27 -29.21
N HIS A 26 -4.35 22.92 -29.49
CA HIS A 26 -3.06 22.46 -29.02
C HIS A 26 -2.88 22.73 -27.52
N THR A 27 -2.73 21.67 -26.75
CA THR A 27 -2.38 21.74 -25.33
C THR A 27 -0.86 21.82 -25.19
N ASN A 28 -0.35 22.88 -24.56
CA ASN A 28 1.09 23.07 -24.37
C ASN A 28 1.62 22.14 -23.27
N ALA A 29 2.60 21.29 -23.60
CA ALA A 29 3.24 20.38 -22.64
C ALA A 29 4.45 21.01 -21.90
N LEU A 30 4.88 22.20 -22.33
CA LEU A 30 5.99 22.89 -21.72
C LEU A 30 5.62 23.41 -20.33
N ARG A 31 6.65 23.52 -19.50
CA ARG A 31 6.54 23.89 -18.10
C ARG A 31 6.86 25.37 -17.93
N GLN A 32 5.84 26.24 -18.02
CA GLN A 32 6.05 27.69 -17.84
C GLN A 32 6.00 28.10 -16.38
N ALA A 33 6.88 29.01 -15.96
CA ALA A 33 7.07 29.38 -14.56
C ALA A 33 5.77 29.75 -13.81
N ASP A 34 4.80 30.38 -14.48
CA ASP A 34 3.53 30.82 -13.87
C ASP A 34 2.62 29.66 -13.45
N PHE A 35 2.78 28.47 -14.05
CA PHE A 35 2.01 27.26 -13.72
C PHE A 35 2.77 26.31 -12.78
N TYR A 36 3.96 26.68 -12.35
CA TYR A 36 4.75 25.91 -11.38
C TYR A 36 4.81 26.63 -10.05
N ALA A 37 4.92 25.84 -8.99
CA ALA A 37 5.29 26.39 -7.70
C ALA A 37 6.68 27.07 -7.80
N CYS A 38 6.88 28.13 -7.03
CA CYS A 38 8.15 28.84 -6.95
C CYS A 38 9.30 27.89 -6.60
N ARG A 39 10.52 28.20 -7.07
CA ARG A 39 11.71 27.42 -6.71
C ARG A 39 12.11 27.60 -5.26
N SER A 40 11.89 28.81 -4.72
CA SER A 40 12.05 29.12 -3.30
C SER A 40 10.72 28.93 -2.61
N GLN A 41 10.71 28.10 -1.56
CA GLN A 41 9.55 27.82 -0.72
C GLN A 41 9.80 28.39 0.68
N PRO A 42 8.77 28.93 1.36
CA PRO A 42 8.90 29.37 2.74
C PRO A 42 9.23 28.17 3.66
N PRO A 43 9.84 28.40 4.83
CA PRO A 43 10.11 27.33 5.78
C PRO A 43 8.78 26.65 6.20
N PRO A 44 8.67 25.32 6.11
CA PRO A 44 7.45 24.62 6.48
C PRO A 44 7.33 24.49 8.00
N ASN A 45 6.08 24.50 8.51
CA ASN A 45 5.76 24.11 9.88
C ASN A 45 4.97 22.79 9.84
N LEU A 46 5.66 21.67 10.05
CA LEU A 46 5.07 20.34 9.97
C LEU A 46 4.33 20.00 11.28
N PRO A 47 3.17 19.32 11.21
CA PRO A 47 2.48 18.86 12.41
C PRO A 47 3.34 17.80 13.14
N PRO A 48 3.29 17.76 14.48
CA PRO A 48 3.99 16.77 15.27
C PRO A 48 3.47 15.35 15.04
N GLY A 49 4.31 14.35 15.32
CA GLY A 49 3.95 12.94 15.22
C GLY A 49 3.06 12.48 16.38
N VAL A 50 2.44 11.30 16.24
CA VAL A 50 1.55 10.73 17.28
C VAL A 50 2.23 10.44 18.62
N SER A 51 3.57 10.35 18.61
CA SER A 51 4.40 10.11 19.80
C SER A 51 5.02 11.40 20.37
N ASP A 52 4.63 12.59 19.91
CA ASP A 52 5.08 13.86 20.50
C ASP A 52 4.16 14.25 21.67
N LYS A 53 4.13 13.38 22.69
CA LYS A 53 3.33 13.56 23.91
C LYS A 53 4.25 13.70 25.12
N LEU A 54 3.96 14.68 25.98
CA LEU A 54 4.73 14.98 27.19
C LEU A 54 4.55 13.96 28.32
N SER A 55 3.42 13.26 28.36
CA SER A 55 3.09 12.28 29.39
C SER A 55 2.40 11.05 28.79
N SER A 56 2.37 9.95 29.55
CA SER A 56 1.71 8.69 29.15
C SER A 56 2.19 8.15 27.80
N ASN A 57 3.49 8.26 27.52
CA ASN A 57 4.10 7.93 26.24
C ASN A 57 5.38 7.12 26.42
N TYR A 58 5.31 6.10 27.27
CA TYR A 58 6.44 5.21 27.51
C TYR A 58 6.72 4.36 26.29
N TYR A 59 7.99 4.26 25.91
CA TYR A 59 8.43 3.53 24.71
C TYR A 59 7.97 2.06 24.71
N TYR A 60 7.97 1.40 25.88
CA TYR A 60 7.60 -0.02 25.99
C TYR A 60 6.16 -0.32 25.57
N MET A 61 5.24 0.64 25.67
CA MET A 61 3.83 0.47 25.29
C MET A 61 3.60 0.50 23.77
N ARG A 62 4.57 1.02 23.00
CA ARG A 62 4.46 1.18 21.54
C ARG A 62 5.56 0.45 20.77
N ASP A 63 6.42 -0.30 21.46
CA ASP A 63 7.55 -0.99 20.86
C ASP A 63 7.09 -2.30 20.19
N GLY A 64 6.58 -2.20 18.96
CA GLY A 64 6.19 -3.36 18.16
C GLY A 64 7.35 -4.32 17.87
N ARG A 65 8.61 -3.87 17.95
CA ARG A 65 9.77 -4.75 17.73
C ARG A 65 9.91 -5.81 18.82
N ARG A 66 9.44 -5.52 20.04
CA ARG A 66 9.45 -6.43 21.18
C ARG A 66 8.14 -7.19 21.37
N ALA A 67 7.10 -6.83 20.63
CA ALA A 67 5.82 -7.53 20.63
C ALA A 67 5.85 -8.81 19.76
N VAL A 68 6.91 -9.02 18.98
CA VAL A 68 7.07 -10.21 18.14
C VAL A 68 7.35 -11.43 19.01
N ILE A 69 6.46 -12.42 18.91
CA ILE A 69 6.58 -13.73 19.55
C ILE A 69 7.17 -14.70 18.51
N PRO A 70 7.99 -15.69 18.91
CA PRO A 70 8.43 -16.74 17.99
C PRO A 70 7.24 -17.46 17.33
N ASP A 71 7.47 -17.98 16.12
CA ASP A 71 6.46 -18.69 15.35
C ASP A 71 5.94 -19.92 16.10
N GLU A 72 4.65 -20.21 15.92
CA GLU A 72 4.01 -21.41 16.47
C GLU A 72 4.32 -22.64 15.60
N LEU A 73 4.98 -23.65 16.19
CA LEU A 73 5.32 -24.89 15.50
C LEU A 73 4.11 -25.84 15.41
N LEU A 74 3.52 -25.96 14.22
CA LEU A 74 2.34 -26.82 13.99
C LEU A 74 2.67 -28.30 13.77
N ALA A 75 3.78 -28.61 13.10
CA ALA A 75 4.17 -29.97 12.76
C ALA A 75 5.70 -30.11 12.71
N ILE A 76 6.21 -31.28 13.12
CA ILE A 76 7.61 -31.64 12.97
C ILE A 76 7.73 -32.77 11.94
N ASN A 77 8.55 -32.55 10.93
CA ASN A 77 8.91 -33.56 9.94
C ASN A 77 10.24 -34.19 10.35
N THR A 78 10.25 -35.49 10.62
CA THR A 78 11.48 -36.25 10.83
C THR A 78 11.80 -37.02 9.55
N SER A 79 13.07 -37.06 9.14
CA SER A 79 13.52 -37.76 7.91
C SER A 79 13.18 -39.26 7.89
N THR A 80 12.88 -39.85 9.04
CA THR A 80 12.59 -41.27 9.24
C THR A 80 11.14 -41.57 9.65
N GLY A 81 10.22 -40.60 9.69
CA GLY A 81 8.86 -40.83 10.21
C GLY A 81 7.76 -39.89 9.70
N PRO A 82 6.47 -40.22 9.95
CA PRO A 82 5.33 -39.41 9.54
C PRO A 82 5.28 -38.08 10.30
N THR A 83 4.71 -37.05 9.66
CA THR A 83 4.58 -35.69 10.22
C THR A 83 3.75 -35.71 11.50
N GLN A 84 4.33 -35.36 12.65
CA GLN A 84 3.63 -35.34 13.93
C GLN A 84 3.07 -33.93 14.19
N LEU A 85 1.76 -33.81 14.42
CA LEU A 85 1.08 -32.57 14.80
C LEU A 85 1.20 -32.36 16.31
N LEU A 86 1.75 -31.22 16.76
CA LEU A 86 1.97 -30.95 18.19
C LEU A 86 0.68 -30.70 19.00
N SER A 87 -0.43 -30.40 18.32
CA SER A 87 -1.73 -30.12 18.96
C SER A 87 -2.51 -31.36 19.38
N VAL A 88 -1.95 -32.56 19.15
CA VAL A 88 -2.49 -33.83 19.63
C VAL A 88 -1.57 -34.30 20.75
N LEU A 89 -1.98 -34.09 22.01
CA LEU A 89 -1.39 -34.80 23.15
C LEU A 89 -1.45 -36.32 22.85
N PRO A 90 -0.51 -37.14 23.34
CA PRO A 90 -0.42 -38.55 22.96
C PRO A 90 -1.61 -39.32 23.54
N GLU A 91 -2.73 -39.32 22.82
CA GLU A 91 -3.86 -40.19 23.10
C GLU A 91 -3.54 -41.58 22.55
N ALA A 92 -3.76 -42.57 23.41
CA ALA A 92 -3.50 -43.97 23.15
C ALA A 92 -4.16 -44.43 21.84
N GLU A 93 -3.44 -45.33 21.19
CA GLU A 93 -3.71 -45.93 19.89
C GLU A 93 -4.93 -46.85 19.94
N ASP A 94 -6.12 -46.25 19.98
CA ASP A 94 -7.40 -46.91 19.70
C ASP A 94 -8.00 -46.40 18.39
N ALA A 95 -8.54 -47.33 17.60
CA ALA A 95 -8.91 -47.18 16.19
C ALA A 95 -9.76 -45.92 15.88
N VAL A 96 -9.14 -44.92 15.24
CA VAL A 96 -9.78 -43.67 14.82
C VAL A 96 -10.59 -43.92 13.54
N ALA A 97 -11.92 -43.88 13.64
CA ALA A 97 -12.80 -43.85 12.48
C ALA A 97 -12.50 -42.61 11.61
N VAL A 98 -12.37 -42.80 10.29
CA VAL A 98 -12.01 -41.75 9.33
C VAL A 98 -13.18 -40.77 9.15
N VAL A 99 -13.25 -39.76 10.02
CA VAL A 99 -14.16 -38.63 9.85
C VAL A 99 -13.59 -37.70 8.77
N MET A 100 -14.26 -37.59 7.62
CA MET A 100 -13.85 -36.67 6.55
C MET A 100 -13.96 -35.22 7.01
N LYS A 101 -12.81 -34.55 7.23
CA LYS A 101 -12.75 -33.12 7.58
C LYS A 101 -12.99 -32.27 6.33
N LYS A 102 -13.83 -31.23 6.45
CA LYS A 102 -14.01 -30.22 5.38
C LYS A 102 -12.65 -29.58 5.04
N PRO A 103 -12.36 -29.31 3.76
CA PRO A 103 -11.11 -28.66 3.36
C PRO A 103 -11.07 -27.24 3.92
N LYS A 104 -9.92 -26.86 4.51
CA LYS A 104 -9.67 -25.51 5.01
C LYS A 104 -9.01 -24.69 3.90
N ILE A 105 -9.57 -23.52 3.63
CA ILE A 105 -9.02 -22.52 2.71
C ILE A 105 -8.31 -21.43 3.53
N PRO A 106 -7.19 -20.85 3.06
CA PRO A 106 -6.39 -19.89 3.82
C PRO A 106 -7.08 -18.53 4.00
N GLY A 107 -8.05 -18.20 3.14
CA GLY A 107 -8.84 -16.98 3.19
C GLY A 107 -10.06 -17.09 2.29
N VAL A 108 -10.99 -16.15 2.41
CA VAL A 108 -12.16 -16.06 1.51
C VAL A 108 -11.69 -15.60 0.13
N VAL A 109 -12.29 -16.13 -0.93
CA VAL A 109 -12.01 -15.67 -2.30
C VAL A 109 -12.50 -14.23 -2.44
N HIS A 110 -11.59 -13.31 -2.76
CA HIS A 110 -11.92 -11.91 -2.98
C HIS A 110 -12.57 -11.73 -4.37
N ASP A 111 -13.75 -11.15 -4.43
CA ASP A 111 -14.41 -10.76 -5.68
C ASP A 111 -14.04 -9.31 -6.02
N TYR A 112 -13.25 -9.11 -7.08
CA TYR A 112 -12.87 -7.77 -7.55
C TYR A 112 -13.97 -7.08 -8.37
N GLY A 113 -15.03 -7.82 -8.74
CA GLY A 113 -16.12 -7.33 -9.59
C GLY A 113 -17.31 -6.75 -8.84
N SER A 114 -17.43 -6.98 -7.53
CA SER A 114 -18.63 -6.59 -6.77
C SER A 114 -18.75 -5.10 -6.47
N GLY A 115 -17.73 -4.28 -6.83
CA GLY A 115 -17.59 -2.95 -6.26
C GLY A 115 -17.43 -3.02 -4.73
N PHE A 116 -16.98 -1.95 -4.10
CA PHE A 116 -16.92 -1.92 -2.64
C PHE A 116 -18.35 -1.95 -2.06
N ASN A 117 -18.74 -3.08 -1.47
CA ASN A 117 -19.85 -3.20 -0.52
C ASN A 117 -19.40 -4.11 0.63
#